data_AF-A0A7X9AXD4-F1
#
_entry.id   AF-A0A7X9AXD4-F1
#
_cell.length_a   1.000
_cell.length_b   1.000
_cell.length_c   1.000
_cell.angle_alpha   90.00
_cell.angle_beta   90.00
_cell.angle_gamma   90.00
#
_symmetry.space_group_name_H-M   'P 1'
#
loop_
_entity.id
_entity.type
_entity.pdbx_description
1 polymer ?
#
loop_
_entity_poly.entity_id
_entity_poly.type
_entity_poly.pdbx_seq_one_letter_code
_entity_poly.pdbx_strand_id
1 'polypeptide(L)'
;MATKKLTLSIPSEMLVKARKLAKHRKTSISALFSNYIAMQDTPWEESRMEDFPPLTRRALELAKDMPALPDDWDYREELTDALMEKYDIK
;
A
#
# COMPACT_ATOMS: atom_id res chain seq x y z
N MET A 1 19.55 -13.26 6.26
CA MET A 1 20.15 -11.93 5.99
C MET A 1 21.00 -11.51 7.19
N ALA A 2 22.17 -10.92 6.96
CA ALA A 2 23.03 -10.47 8.05
C ALA A 2 22.43 -9.23 8.74
N THR A 3 22.20 -9.30 10.04
CA THR A 3 21.65 -8.19 10.83
C THR A 3 22.77 -7.29 11.32
N LYS A 4 22.74 -5.99 10.95
CA LYS A 4 23.62 -4.96 11.51
C LYS A 4 22.87 -4.17 12.60
N LYS A 5 23.60 -3.79 13.66
CA LYS A 5 23.05 -2.95 14.74
C LYS A 5 23.11 -1.48 14.33
N LEU A 6 22.00 -0.77 14.52
CA LEU A 6 21.88 0.66 14.32
C LEU A 6 21.41 1.29 15.64
N THR A 7 22.14 2.29 16.13
CA THR A 7 21.77 3.04 17.35
C THR A 7 21.26 4.42 16.93
N LEU A 8 20.05 4.77 17.36
CA LEU A 8 19.39 6.02 17.00
C LEU A 8 19.10 6.85 18.25
N SER A 9 19.28 8.16 18.15
CA SER A 9 18.87 9.13 19.17
C SER A 9 17.53 9.72 18.76
N ILE A 10 16.51 9.59 19.63
CA ILE A 10 15.17 10.14 19.38
C ILE A 10 14.63 10.79 20.66
N PRO A 11 13.68 11.74 20.54
CA PRO A 11 13.01 12.31 21.71
C PRO A 11 12.32 11.24 22.56
N SER A 12 12.33 11.46 23.88
CA SER A 12 11.82 10.49 24.86
C SER A 12 10.33 10.19 24.67
N GLU A 13 9.53 11.21 24.34
CA GLU A 13 8.10 11.11 24.08
C GLU A 13 7.79 10.27 22.84
N MET A 14 8.65 10.34 21.82
CA MET A 14 8.53 9.53 20.61
C MET A 14 8.85 8.07 20.88
N LEU A 15 9.83 7.79 21.74
CA LEU A 15 10.16 6.42 22.15
C LEU A 15 9.00 5.74 22.88
N VAL A 16 8.25 6.48 23.71
CA VAL A 16 7.03 5.97 24.36
C VAL A 16 5.94 5.65 23.34
N LYS A 17 5.71 6.52 22.36
CA LYS A 17 4.74 6.30 21.28
C LYS A 17 5.11 5.07 20.43
N ALA A 18 6.38 4.96 20.06
CA ALA A 18 6.91 3.84 19.29
C ALA A 18 6.73 2.50 20.03
N ARG A 19 7.00 2.44 21.34
CA ARG A 19 6.77 1.24 22.16
C ARG A 19 5.29 0.85 22.20
N LYS A 20 4.39 1.82 22.41
CA LYS A 20 2.93 1.57 22.41
C LYS A 20 2.48 1.01 21.05
N LEU A 21 2.93 1.63 19.95
CA LEU A 21 2.60 1.20 18.59
C LEU A 21 3.14 -0.20 18.28
N ALA A 22 4.39 -0.48 18.65
CA ALA A 22 5.03 -1.78 18.47
C ALA A 22 4.26 -2.89 19.21
N LYS A 23 3.88 -2.64 20.48
CA LYS A 23 3.07 -3.57 21.28
C LYS A 23 1.69 -3.81 20.65
N HIS A 24 1.01 -2.75 20.20
CA HIS A 24 -0.30 -2.85 19.57
C HIS A 24 -0.24 -3.68 18.27
N ARG A 25 0.79 -3.46 17.44
CA ARG A 25 1.01 -4.19 16.19
C ARG A 25 1.74 -5.53 16.35
N LYS A 26 1.99 -5.97 17.59
CA LYS A 26 2.71 -7.22 17.92
C LYS A 26 4.05 -7.35 17.19
N THR A 27 4.80 -6.26 17.11
CA THR A 27 6.08 -6.19 16.38
C THR A 27 7.15 -5.46 17.20
N SER A 28 8.39 -5.39 16.70
CA SER A 28 9.49 -4.66 17.33
C SER A 28 9.64 -3.24 16.78
N ILE A 29 10.31 -2.36 17.53
CA ILE A 29 10.62 -1.00 17.05
C ILE A 29 11.53 -1.05 15.81
N SER A 30 12.51 -1.96 15.81
CA SER A 30 13.39 -2.17 14.66
C SER A 30 12.61 -2.60 13.42
N ALA A 31 11.62 -3.49 13.57
CA ALA A 31 10.77 -3.89 12.45
C ALA A 31 9.86 -2.76 11.95
N LEU A 32 9.31 -1.94 12.85
CA LEU A 32 8.56 -0.73 12.45
C LEU A 32 9.43 0.22 11.63
N PHE A 33 10.67 0.45 12.08
CA PHE A 33 11.61 1.32 11.38
C PHE A 33 12.01 0.74 10.01
N SER A 34 12.40 -0.53 9.96
CA SER A 34 12.75 -1.20 8.69
C SER A 34 11.60 -1.16 7.69
N ASN A 35 10.37 -1.41 8.14
CA ASN A 35 9.19 -1.35 7.26
C ASN A 35 8.91 0.07 6.77
N TYR A 36 9.12 1.09 7.61
CA TYR A 36 8.98 2.47 7.18
C TYR A 36 10.00 2.82 6.09
N ILE A 37 11.27 2.47 6.28
CA ILE A 37 12.30 2.70 5.27
C ILE A 37 11.96 1.95 3.98
N ALA A 38 11.59 0.67 4.06
CA ALA A 38 11.17 -0.10 2.89
C ALA A 38 10.01 0.58 2.15
N MET A 39 9.01 1.11 2.86
CA MET A 39 7.88 1.82 2.26
C MET A 39 8.29 3.13 1.58
N GLN A 40 9.31 3.84 2.07
CA GLN A 40 9.81 5.08 1.45
C GLN A 40 10.79 4.81 0.30
N ASP A 41 11.52 3.71 0.38
CA ASP A 41 12.54 3.28 -0.58
C ASP A 41 11.95 2.45 -1.72
N THR A 42 10.66 2.11 -1.66
CA THR A 42 9.97 1.49 -2.80
C THR A 42 9.52 2.63 -3.73
N PRO A 43 10.13 2.81 -4.92
CA PRO A 43 9.54 3.66 -5.93
C PRO A 43 8.13 3.11 -6.23
N TRP A 44 7.14 3.99 -6.35
CA TRP A 44 5.78 3.59 -6.74
C TRP A 44 5.75 2.79 -8.06
N GLU A 45 6.82 2.88 -8.87
CA GLU A 45 7.03 2.15 -10.12
C GLU A 45 7.63 0.74 -9.94
N GLU A 46 8.19 0.41 -8.78
CA GLU A 46 8.99 -0.80 -8.56
C GLU A 46 8.30 -1.87 -7.69
N SER A 47 6.99 -1.73 -7.45
CA SER A 47 6.19 -2.84 -6.92
C SER A 47 6.19 -3.98 -7.94
N ARG A 48 7.08 -4.96 -7.75
CA ARG A 48 7.19 -6.13 -8.62
C ARG A 48 5.87 -6.88 -8.58
N MET A 49 5.32 -7.22 -9.75
CA MET A 49 4.08 -8.01 -9.87
C MET A 49 4.11 -9.30 -9.04
N GLU A 50 5.31 -9.80 -8.75
CA GLU A 50 5.62 -11.00 -7.96
C GLU A 50 5.28 -10.87 -6.47
N ASP A 51 5.20 -9.65 -5.92
CA ASP A 51 4.85 -9.40 -4.52
C ASP A 51 3.34 -9.29 -4.28
N PHE A 52 2.53 -9.26 -5.35
CA PHE A 52 1.08 -9.22 -5.24
C PHE A 52 0.50 -10.61 -4.98
N PRO A 53 -0.56 -10.72 -4.14
CA PRO A 53 -1.32 -11.95 -3.99
C PRO A 53 -1.79 -12.51 -5.34
N PRO A 54 -1.95 -13.84 -5.50
CA PRO A 54 -2.24 -14.47 -6.80
C PRO A 54 -3.45 -13.89 -7.53
N LEU A 55 -4.47 -13.46 -6.79
CA LEU A 55 -5.68 -12.82 -7.35
C LEU A 55 -5.39 -11.44 -7.92
N THR A 56 -4.68 -10.60 -7.17
CA THR A 56 -4.29 -9.25 -7.59
C THR A 56 -3.38 -9.31 -8.81
N ARG A 57 -2.43 -10.26 -8.84
CA ARG A 57 -1.56 -10.51 -10.00
C ARG A 57 -2.36 -10.86 -11.26
N ARG A 58 -3.32 -11.78 -11.16
CA ARG A 58 -4.20 -12.15 -12.28
C ARG A 58 -5.04 -10.98 -12.78
N ALA A 59 -5.59 -10.17 -11.88
CA ALA A 59 -6.36 -8.99 -12.26
C ALA A 59 -5.51 -7.96 -13.03
N LEU A 60 -4.28 -7.72 -12.57
CA LEU A 60 -3.36 -6.82 -13.27
C LEU A 60 -2.87 -7.40 -14.61
N GLU A 61 -2.65 -8.71 -14.69
CA GLU A 61 -2.31 -9.39 -15.96
C GLU A 61 -3.43 -9.21 -17.00
N LEU A 62 -4.69 -9.30 -16.60
CA LEU A 62 -5.85 -9.06 -17.49
C LEU A 62 -5.99 -7.59 -17.91
N ALA A 63 -5.57 -6.66 -17.05
CA ALA A 63 -5.64 -5.23 -17.31
C ALA A 63 -4.45 -4.69 -18.12
N LYS A 64 -3.39 -5.49 -18.32
CA LYS A 64 -2.14 -5.05 -18.96
C LYS A 64 -2.33 -4.60 -20.42
N ASP A 65 -3.30 -5.18 -21.11
CA ASP A 65 -3.63 -4.87 -22.51
C ASP A 65 -4.79 -3.87 -22.62
N MET A 66 -5.30 -3.32 -21.50
CA MET A 66 -6.32 -2.29 -21.56
C MET A 66 -5.73 -0.94 -21.96
N PRO A 67 -6.47 -0.15 -22.76
CA PRO A 67 -6.07 1.22 -23.06
C PRO A 67 -5.94 2.02 -21.76
N ALA A 68 -4.96 2.92 -21.72
CA ALA A 68 -4.81 3.85 -20.60
C ALA A 68 -6.11 4.62 -20.41
N LEU A 69 -6.50 4.77 -19.14
CA LEU A 69 -7.70 5.53 -18.80
C LEU A 69 -7.50 7.00 -19.21
N PRO A 70 -8.57 7.68 -19.67
CA PRO A 70 -8.56 9.12 -19.88
C PRO A 70 -8.16 9.89 -18.62
N ASP A 71 -7.48 11.02 -18.78
CA ASP A 71 -7.05 11.86 -17.65
C ASP A 71 -8.23 12.45 -16.84
N ASP A 72 -9.41 12.54 -17.45
CA ASP A 72 -10.66 13.03 -16.88
C ASP A 72 -11.57 11.92 -16.33
N TRP A 73 -11.09 10.68 -16.28
CA TRP A 73 -11.88 9.54 -15.84
C TRP A 73 -12.12 9.54 -14.31
N ASP A 74 -13.38 9.64 -13.89
CA ASP A 74 -13.78 9.44 -12.48
C ASP A 74 -14.54 8.11 -12.30
N TYR A 75 -13.94 7.19 -11.55
CA TYR A 75 -14.54 5.89 -11.24
C TYR A 75 -15.92 5.99 -10.58
N ARG A 76 -16.20 7.10 -9.88
CA ARG A 76 -17.47 7.28 -9.16
C ARG A 76 -18.62 7.53 -10.11
N GLU A 77 -18.37 8.28 -11.18
CA GLU A 77 -19.37 8.59 -12.20
C GLU A 77 -19.75 7.30 -12.94
N GLU A 78 -18.75 6.58 -13.46
CA GLU A 78 -18.94 5.27 -14.12
C GLU A 78 -19.67 4.24 -13.23
N LEU A 79 -19.31 4.16 -11.95
CA LEU A 79 -19.98 3.25 -11.03
C LEU A 79 -21.44 3.68 -10.78
N THR A 80 -21.69 4.98 -10.71
CA THR A 80 -23.03 5.53 -10.52
C THR A 80 -23.89 5.23 -11.74
N ASP A 81 -23.38 5.48 -12.94
CA ASP A 81 -24.06 5.21 -14.20
C ASP A 81 -24.37 3.71 -14.36
N ALA A 82 -23.40 2.84 -14.10
CA ALA A 82 -23.60 1.39 -14.17
C ALA A 82 -24.64 0.88 -13.16
N LEU A 83 -24.71 1.47 -11.96
CA LEU A 83 -25.72 1.12 -10.96
C LEU A 83 -27.09 1.69 -11.33
N MET A 84 -27.14 2.91 -11.84
CA MET A 84 -28.37 3.55 -12.34
C MET A 84 -28.98 2.73 -13.48
N GLU A 85 -28.16 2.32 -14.46
CA GLU A 85 -28.59 1.44 -15.56
C GLU A 85 -29.06 0.08 -15.04
N LYS A 86 -28.29 -0.56 -14.15
CA LYS A 86 -28.63 -1.89 -13.62
C LYS A 86 -29.93 -1.92 -12.83
N TYR A 87 -30.24 -0.84 -12.11
CA TYR A 87 -31.44 -0.75 -11.28
C TYR A 87 -32.55 0.11 -11.89
N ASP A 88 -32.40 0.54 -13.16
CA ASP A 88 -33.33 1.43 -13.88
C ASP A 88 -33.70 2.70 -13.09
N ILE A 89 -32.71 3.26 -12.40
CA ILE A 89 -32.84 4.50 -11.62
C ILE A 89 -32.34 5.62 -12.53
N LYS A 90 -33.25 6.48 -12.99
CA LYS A 90 -32.91 7.71 -13.72
C LYS A 90 -32.45 8.84 -12.82
#